data_AF-A0A4S8KT71-F1
#
_entry.id   AF-A0A4S8KT71-F1
#
_cell.length_a   1.000
_cell.length_b   1.000
_cell.length_c   1.000
_cell.angle_alpha   90.00
_cell.angle_beta   90.00
_cell.angle_gamma   90.00
#
_symmetry.space_group_name_H-M   'P 1'
#
loop_
_entity.id
_entity.type
_entity.pdbx_description
1 polymer ?
#
loop_
_entity_poly.entity_id
_entity_poly.type
_entity_poly.pdbx_seq_one_letter_code
_entity_poly.pdbx_strand_id
1 'polypeptide(L)'
;LRSSVGFGDQVHVNSLLHDAEKDLDDYDTEIAQLETAISILKHKRARLEGHIAKFRSLLSPIRRLPPEILSLIFILRCEGFGNSFNSVEHYIDLPAVVLSQVCTGWRKVASDTPSIWSDLDFSLGWEEDHFDDPLNRKFNELML
;
A
#
# COMPACT_ATOMS: atom_id res chain seq x y z
N LEU A 1 55.63 -20.50 -42.31
CA LEU A 1 54.72 -21.42 -43.01
C LEU A 1 53.33 -20.77 -43.03
N ARG A 2 53.01 -20.02 -44.09
CA ARG A 2 51.71 -19.36 -44.28
C ARG A 2 50.74 -20.44 -44.74
N SER A 3 49.74 -20.79 -43.93
CA SER A 3 48.65 -21.64 -44.41
C SER A 3 47.77 -20.77 -45.30
N SER A 4 47.78 -21.06 -46.61
CA SER A 4 46.85 -20.47 -47.56
C SER A 4 45.59 -21.32 -47.50
N VAL A 5 44.65 -20.94 -46.63
CA VAL A 5 43.29 -21.48 -46.67
C VAL A 5 42.77 -21.33 -48.10
N GLY A 6 42.30 -22.42 -48.70
CA GLY A 6 41.82 -22.42 -50.07
C GLY A 6 40.61 -21.50 -50.22
N PHE A 7 40.50 -20.81 -51.35
CA PHE A 7 39.37 -19.91 -51.65
C PHE A 7 38.00 -20.60 -51.44
N GLY A 8 37.90 -21.90 -51.74
CA GLY A 8 36.68 -22.70 -51.50
C GLY A 8 36.33 -22.89 -50.03
N ASP A 9 37.33 -23.10 -49.16
CA ASP A 9 37.11 -23.22 -47.71
C ASP A 9 36.64 -21.89 -47.12
N GLN A 10 37.19 -20.78 -47.63
CA GLN A 10 36.81 -19.45 -47.17
C GLN A 10 35.37 -19.08 -47.55
N VAL A 11 34.89 -19.51 -48.72
CA VAL A 11 33.49 -19.33 -49.13
C VAL A 11 32.56 -20.17 -48.25
N HIS A 12 32.93 -21.42 -47.98
CA HIS A 12 32.11 -22.32 -47.15
C HIS A 12 32.00 -21.82 -45.70
N VAL A 13 33.12 -21.37 -45.10
CA VAL A 13 33.14 -20.82 -43.74
C VAL A 13 32.31 -19.54 -43.65
N ASN A 14 32.37 -18.64 -44.64
CA ASN A 14 31.53 -17.44 -44.66
C ASN A 14 30.04 -17.77 -44.77
N SER A 15 29.66 -18.79 -45.54
CA SER A 15 28.27 -19.25 -45.62
C SER A 15 27.77 -19.75 -44.26
N LEU A 16 28.54 -20.61 -43.60
CA LEU A 16 28.19 -21.14 -42.27
C LEU A 16 28.08 -20.02 -41.22
N LEU A 17 28.97 -19.03 -41.30
CA LEU A 17 28.95 -17.87 -40.41
C LEU A 17 27.69 -17.03 -40.65
N HIS A 18 27.36 -16.74 -41.91
CA HIS A 18 26.14 -16.01 -42.26
C HIS A 18 24.87 -16.75 -41.79
N ASP A 19 24.82 -18.07 -41.97
CA ASP A 19 23.67 -18.88 -41.52
C ASP A 19 23.55 -18.85 -39.99
N ALA A 20 24.66 -18.94 -39.26
CA ALA A 20 24.66 -18.83 -37.79
C ALA A 20 24.28 -17.43 -37.30
N GLU A 21 24.72 -16.36 -37.98
CA GLU A 21 24.32 -14.98 -37.68
C GLU A 21 22.82 -14.78 -37.90
N LYS A 22 22.27 -15.37 -38.97
CA LYS A 22 20.84 -15.35 -39.24
C LYS A 22 20.04 -16.10 -38.16
N ASP A 23 20.45 -17.31 -37.80
CA ASP A 23 19.77 -18.08 -36.76
C ASP A 23 19.77 -17.32 -35.42
N LEU A 24 20.87 -16.62 -35.11
CA LEU A 24 20.96 -15.79 -33.90
C LEU A 24 19.96 -14.63 -33.93
N ASP A 25 19.84 -13.92 -35.06
CA ASP A 25 18.83 -12.86 -35.23
C ASP A 25 17.40 -13.43 -35.10
N ASP A 26 17.12 -14.56 -35.74
CA ASP A 26 15.84 -15.24 -35.65
C ASP A 26 15.51 -15.61 -34.18
N TYR A 27 16.47 -16.15 -33.42
CA TYR A 27 16.28 -16.43 -31.99
C TYR A 27 16.07 -15.17 -31.16
N ASP A 28 16.81 -14.09 -31.40
CA ASP A 28 16.63 -12.82 -30.69
C ASP A 28 15.23 -12.24 -30.94
N THR A 29 14.70 -12.37 -32.18
CA THR A 29 13.32 -11.96 -32.47
C THR A 29 12.30 -12.81 -31.73
N GLU A 30 12.49 -14.13 -31.63
CA GLU A 30 11.59 -15.02 -30.90
C GLU A 30 11.64 -14.75 -29.38
N ILE A 31 12.84 -14.51 -28.83
CA ILE A 31 13.01 -14.08 -27.43
C ILE A 31 12.23 -12.81 -27.16
N ALA A 32 12.39 -11.78 -28.00
CA ALA A 32 11.68 -10.50 -27.83
C ALA A 32 10.15 -10.67 -27.89
N GLN A 33 9.65 -11.53 -28.77
CA GLN A 33 8.22 -11.86 -28.86
C GLN A 33 7.71 -12.57 -27.60
N LEU A 34 8.45 -13.56 -27.09
CA LEU A 34 8.10 -14.30 -25.89
C LEU A 34 8.15 -13.42 -24.64
N GLU A 35 9.15 -12.56 -24.51
CA GLU A 35 9.24 -11.58 -23.42
C GLU A 35 8.06 -10.61 -23.41
N THR A 36 7.62 -10.18 -24.60
CA THR A 36 6.41 -9.36 -24.76
C THR A 36 5.16 -10.13 -24.31
N ALA A 37 5.01 -11.39 -24.75
CA ALA A 37 3.88 -12.24 -24.35
C ALA A 37 3.85 -12.49 -22.83
N ILE A 38 5.00 -12.78 -22.22
CA ILE A 38 5.16 -12.93 -20.77
C ILE A 38 4.73 -11.65 -20.05
N SER A 39 5.18 -10.48 -20.54
CA SER A 39 4.85 -9.19 -19.94
C SER A 39 3.34 -8.91 -19.98
N ILE A 40 2.68 -9.20 -21.11
CA ILE A 40 1.23 -9.09 -21.26
C ILE A 40 0.50 -10.02 -20.28
N LEU A 41 0.93 -11.29 -20.17
CA LEU A 41 0.31 -12.25 -19.26
C LEU A 41 0.51 -11.87 -17.80
N LYS A 42 1.69 -11.37 -17.41
CA LYS A 42 1.94 -10.82 -16.07
C LYS A 42 1.00 -9.67 -15.75
N HIS A 43 0.80 -8.74 -16.68
CA HIS A 43 -0.14 -7.64 -16.49
C HIS A 43 -1.59 -8.13 -16.32
N LYS A 44 -2.04 -9.07 -17.17
CA LYS A 44 -3.38 -9.68 -17.04
C LYS A 44 -3.55 -10.40 -15.71
N ARG A 45 -2.54 -11.15 -15.26
CA ARG A 45 -2.51 -11.85 -13.96
C ARG A 45 -2.66 -10.86 -12.81
N ALA A 46 -1.83 -9.82 -12.76
CA ALA A 46 -1.89 -8.81 -11.70
C ALA A 46 -3.27 -8.12 -11.63
N ARG A 47 -3.87 -7.81 -12.77
CA ARG A 47 -5.23 -7.24 -12.83
C ARG A 47 -6.27 -8.20 -12.26
N LEU A 48 -6.20 -9.48 -12.62
CA LEU A 48 -7.12 -10.50 -12.12
C LEU A 48 -6.94 -10.76 -10.62
N GLU A 49 -5.71 -10.80 -10.12
CA GLU A 49 -5.42 -10.89 -8.68
C GLU A 49 -6.05 -9.72 -7.91
N GLY A 50 -5.94 -8.49 -8.46
CA GLY A 50 -6.61 -7.32 -7.89
C GLY A 50 -8.15 -7.46 -7.85
N HIS A 51 -8.77 -8.02 -8.90
CA HIS A 51 -10.21 -8.29 -8.90
C HIS A 51 -10.61 -9.36 -7.88
N ILE A 52 -9.85 -10.46 -7.79
CA ILE A 52 -10.09 -11.53 -6.81
C ILE A 52 -9.99 -10.99 -5.39
N ALA A 53 -8.98 -10.17 -5.09
CA ALA A 53 -8.83 -9.54 -3.78
C ALA A 53 -10.03 -8.66 -3.42
N LYS A 54 -10.53 -7.86 -4.37
CA LYS A 54 -11.75 -7.05 -4.18
C LYS A 54 -12.98 -7.91 -3.90
N PHE A 55 -13.21 -8.98 -4.66
CA PHE A 55 -14.34 -9.88 -4.44
C PHE A 55 -14.24 -10.63 -3.11
N ARG A 56 -13.05 -11.12 -2.74
CA ARG A 56 -12.84 -11.73 -1.42
C ARG A 56 -13.12 -10.74 -0.29
N SER A 57 -12.70 -9.48 -0.44
CA SER A 57 -13.03 -8.43 0.52
C SER A 57 -14.55 -8.22 0.62
N LEU A 58 -15.27 -8.21 -0.50
CA LEU A 58 -16.74 -8.13 -0.55
C LEU A 58 -17.44 -9.30 0.15
N LEU A 59 -16.88 -10.51 0.06
CA LEU A 59 -17.39 -11.71 0.69
C LEU A 59 -16.93 -11.88 2.15
N SER A 60 -16.07 -10.99 2.66
CA SER A 60 -15.58 -11.05 4.02
C SER A 60 -16.74 -11.06 5.02
N PRO A 61 -16.73 -11.95 6.04
CA PRO A 61 -17.76 -12.01 7.07
C PRO A 61 -18.08 -10.67 7.71
N ILE A 62 -17.09 -9.79 7.81
CA ILE A 62 -17.23 -8.48 8.46
C ILE A 62 -18.15 -7.51 7.69
N ARG A 63 -18.39 -7.74 6.40
CA ARG A 63 -19.39 -6.99 5.61
C ARG A 63 -20.79 -7.55 5.74
N ARG A 64 -20.94 -8.75 6.31
CA ARG A 64 -22.23 -9.39 6.58
C ARG A 64 -22.73 -9.11 7.99
N LEU A 65 -21.92 -8.47 8.82
CA LEU A 65 -22.33 -8.05 10.16
C LEU A 65 -23.37 -6.94 10.04
N PRO A 66 -24.48 -7.04 10.79
CA PRO A 66 -25.36 -5.90 10.99
C PRO A 66 -24.57 -4.71 11.56
N PRO A 67 -24.93 -3.46 11.20
CA PRO A 67 -24.23 -2.27 11.69
C PRO A 67 -24.23 -2.18 13.23
N GLU A 68 -25.23 -2.74 13.91
CA GLU A 68 -25.35 -2.76 15.38
C GLU A 68 -24.30 -3.67 16.04
N ILE A 69 -23.94 -4.78 15.40
CA ILE A 69 -22.88 -5.66 15.91
C ILE A 69 -21.53 -5.03 15.65
N LEU A 70 -21.37 -4.37 14.50
CA LEU A 70 -20.13 -3.67 14.17
C LEU A 70 -19.89 -2.47 15.10
N SER A 71 -20.93 -1.71 15.44
CA SER A 71 -20.82 -0.60 16.41
C SER A 71 -20.45 -1.11 17.80
N LEU A 72 -21.02 -2.23 18.26
CA LEU A 72 -20.63 -2.85 19.53
C LEU A 72 -19.14 -3.23 19.56
N ILE A 73 -18.62 -3.80 18.46
CA ILE A 73 -17.18 -4.10 18.33
C ILE A 73 -16.35 -2.82 18.43
N PHE A 74 -16.79 -1.73 17.78
CA PHE A 74 -16.05 -0.46 17.81
C PHE A 74 -16.03 0.13 19.22
N ILE A 75 -17.16 0.12 19.93
CA ILE A 75 -17.26 0.58 21.31
C ILE A 75 -16.29 -0.20 22.19
N LEU A 76 -16.33 -1.54 22.15
CA LEU A 76 -15.43 -2.38 22.94
C LEU A 76 -13.94 -2.13 22.63
N ARG A 77 -13.60 -1.83 21.37
CA ARG A 77 -12.21 -1.51 20.99
C ARG A 77 -11.78 -0.13 21.50
N CYS A 78 -12.66 0.86 21.45
CA CYS A 78 -12.36 2.23 21.83
C CYS A 78 -12.42 2.47 23.35
N GLU A 79 -13.29 1.78 24.09
CA GLU A 79 -13.38 1.90 25.55
C GLU A 79 -12.13 1.42 26.30
N GLY A 80 -11.40 0.44 25.75
CA GLY A 80 -10.25 -0.16 26.44
C GLY A 80 -8.95 0.66 26.36
N PHE A 81 -8.86 1.61 25.42
CA PHE A 81 -7.60 2.30 25.10
C PHE A 81 -7.76 3.82 24.89
N GLY A 82 -9.00 4.33 24.73
CA GLY A 82 -9.24 5.72 24.33
C GLY A 82 -8.67 6.04 22.95
N ASN A 83 -8.78 7.29 22.48
CA ASN A 83 -8.00 7.76 21.33
C ASN A 83 -6.93 8.70 21.83
N SER A 84 -5.67 8.26 21.83
CA SER A 84 -4.55 9.03 22.36
C SER A 84 -3.51 9.33 21.29
N PHE A 85 -3.10 10.58 21.25
CA PHE A 85 -1.98 11.07 20.46
C PHE A 85 -1.06 11.87 21.38
N ASN A 86 0.18 11.40 21.53
CA ASN A 86 1.20 12.05 22.32
C ASN A 86 2.45 12.27 21.45
N SER A 87 2.71 13.53 21.09
CA SER A 87 3.87 13.90 20.29
C SER A 87 5.19 13.79 21.06
N VAL A 88 5.16 13.99 22.38
CA VAL A 88 6.33 13.94 23.29
C VAL A 88 6.85 12.51 23.41
N GLU A 89 5.94 11.56 23.57
CA GLU A 89 6.26 10.13 23.71
C GLU A 89 6.27 9.39 22.36
N HIS A 90 6.02 10.09 21.26
CA HIS A 90 5.82 9.51 19.92
C HIS A 90 4.79 8.36 19.90
N TYR A 91 3.75 8.49 20.71
CA TYR A 91 2.72 7.47 20.89
C TYR A 91 1.43 7.87 20.18
N ILE A 92 0.88 6.96 19.38
CA ILE A 92 -0.38 7.16 18.64
C ILE A 92 -1.19 5.86 18.71
N ASP A 93 -2.29 5.86 19.45
CA ASP A 93 -3.35 4.85 19.35
C ASP A 93 -4.70 5.56 19.14
N LEU A 94 -5.17 5.55 17.89
CA LEU A 94 -6.41 6.22 17.49
C LEU A 94 -7.39 5.17 16.95
N PRO A 95 -7.94 4.28 17.79
CA PRO A 95 -8.76 3.17 17.35
C PRO A 95 -9.98 3.62 16.54
N ALA A 96 -10.67 4.71 16.94
CA ALA A 96 -11.82 5.21 16.19
C ALA A 96 -11.42 5.68 14.78
N VAL A 97 -10.26 6.35 14.67
CA VAL A 97 -9.71 6.78 13.39
C VAL A 97 -9.39 5.57 12.53
N VAL A 98 -8.65 4.58 13.05
CA VAL A 98 -8.26 3.38 12.31
C VAL A 98 -9.49 2.62 11.80
N LEU A 99 -10.50 2.42 12.66
CA LEU A 99 -11.75 1.75 12.29
C LEU A 99 -12.49 2.50 11.18
N SER A 100 -12.53 3.83 11.23
CA SER A 100 -13.19 4.67 10.21
C SER A 100 -12.51 4.66 8.83
N GLN A 101 -11.26 4.19 8.73
CA GLN A 101 -10.49 4.16 7.48
C GLN A 101 -10.57 2.82 6.73
N VAL A 102 -11.24 1.80 7.30
CA VAL A 102 -11.30 0.46 6.68
C VAL A 102 -12.11 0.47 5.38
N CYS A 103 -13.32 1.02 5.41
CA CYS A 103 -14.18 1.17 4.24
C CYS A 103 -15.29 2.20 4.47
N THR A 104 -16.04 2.55 3.43
CA THR A 104 -17.18 3.48 3.52
C THR A 104 -18.26 3.02 4.49
N GLY A 105 -18.53 1.72 4.57
CA GLY A 105 -19.51 1.16 5.51
C GLY A 105 -19.08 1.30 6.97
N TRP A 106 -17.81 0.99 7.27
CA TRP A 106 -17.26 1.16 8.62
C TRP A 106 -17.19 2.62 9.02
N ARG A 107 -16.80 3.50 8.09
CA ARG A 107 -16.83 4.94 8.31
C ARG A 107 -18.23 5.42 8.71
N LYS A 108 -19.26 4.95 7.99
CA LYS A 108 -20.65 5.28 8.33
C LYS A 108 -21.02 4.80 9.74
N VAL A 109 -20.72 3.55 10.07
CA VAL A 109 -20.98 3.02 11.42
C VAL A 109 -20.22 3.79 12.50
N ALA A 110 -18.95 4.14 12.26
CA ALA A 110 -18.14 4.94 13.16
C ALA A 110 -18.73 6.35 13.37
N SER A 111 -19.20 7.01 12.31
CA SER A 111 -19.90 8.31 12.41
C SER A 111 -21.24 8.20 13.12
N ASP A 112 -21.98 7.11 12.89
CA ASP A 112 -23.27 6.84 13.53
C ASP A 112 -23.12 6.33 14.99
N THR A 113 -21.89 6.18 15.49
CA THR A 113 -21.57 5.74 16.87
C THR A 113 -20.74 6.80 17.60
N PRO A 114 -21.31 7.92 18.07
CA PRO A 114 -20.55 9.05 18.63
C PRO A 114 -19.69 8.70 19.86
N SER A 115 -20.06 7.68 20.64
CA SER A 115 -19.34 7.28 21.86
C SER A 115 -17.91 6.82 21.62
N ILE A 116 -17.56 6.36 20.42
CA ILE A 116 -16.18 5.97 20.13
C ILE A 116 -15.24 7.17 19.92
N TRP A 117 -15.82 8.38 19.78
CA TRP A 117 -15.13 9.65 19.60
C TRP A 117 -15.18 10.55 20.84
N SER A 118 -15.79 10.10 21.94
CA SER A 118 -15.95 10.93 23.14
C SER A 118 -14.73 10.95 24.06
N ASP A 119 -13.77 10.06 23.84
CA ASP A 119 -12.52 9.97 24.61
C ASP A 119 -11.33 10.23 23.68
N LEU A 120 -10.86 11.47 23.70
CA LEU A 120 -9.78 11.98 22.86
C LEU A 120 -8.74 12.68 23.74
N ASP A 121 -7.51 12.17 23.74
CA ASP A 121 -6.36 12.73 24.45
C ASP A 121 -5.30 13.17 23.43
N PHE A 122 -4.97 14.46 23.45
CA PHE A 122 -3.99 15.07 22.54
C PHE A 122 -2.93 15.83 23.35
N SER A 123 -1.76 15.22 23.52
CA SER A 123 -0.58 15.89 24.07
C SER A 123 0.33 16.33 22.93
N LEU A 124 0.37 17.64 22.68
CA LEU A 124 1.10 18.22 21.55
C LEU A 124 2.52 18.69 21.88
N GLY A 125 3.01 18.48 23.10
CA GLY A 125 4.39 18.81 23.46
C GLY A 125 4.69 20.30 23.26
N TRP A 126 3.87 21.15 23.89
CA TRP A 126 4.21 22.56 24.00
C TRP A 126 5.51 22.64 24.82
N GLU A 127 6.61 23.09 24.21
CA GLU A 127 7.83 23.43 24.95
C GLU A 127 7.46 24.50 25.99
N GLU A 128 7.64 24.18 27.28
CA GLU A 128 7.52 25.15 28.39
C GLU A 128 8.68 26.17 28.41
N ASP A 129 9.40 26.34 27.30
CA ASP A 129 10.47 27.32 27.18
C ASP A 129 10.01 28.51 26.34
N HIS A 130 9.55 29.55 27.03
CA HIS A 130 9.01 30.85 26.58
C HIS A 130 7.48 30.87 26.52
N PHE A 131 6.86 31.31 27.62
CA PHE A 131 6.32 32.68 27.63
C PHE A 131 5.76 33.04 29.03
N ASP A 132 6.36 34.05 29.65
CA ASP A 132 5.59 35.07 30.37
C ASP A 132 4.61 35.72 29.36
N ASP A 133 3.59 34.99 28.88
CA ASP A 133 2.51 35.51 28.03
C ASP A 133 1.35 35.95 28.94
N PRO A 134 1.06 37.26 29.02
CA PRO A 134 -0.08 37.78 29.76
C PRO A 134 -1.43 37.19 29.33
N LEU A 135 -1.53 36.60 28.14
CA LEU A 135 -2.76 35.99 27.64
C LEU A 135 -3.07 34.62 28.27
N ASN A 136 -2.06 33.86 28.66
CA ASN A 136 -2.27 32.54 29.28
C ASN A 136 -2.79 32.67 30.72
N ARG A 137 -2.43 33.77 31.40
CA ARG A 137 -2.93 34.12 32.73
C ARG A 137 -4.45 34.40 32.72
N LYS A 138 -4.95 35.03 31.65
CA LYS A 138 -6.39 35.29 31.45
C LYS A 138 -7.20 34.03 31.15
N PHE A 139 -6.61 33.03 30.49
CA PHE A 139 -7.31 31.79 30.18
C PHE A 139 -7.51 30.93 31.44
N ASN A 140 -6.51 30.88 32.32
CA ASN A 140 -6.60 30.15 33.59
C ASN A 140 -7.50 30.82 34.63
N GLU A 141 -7.68 32.14 34.60
CA GLU A 141 -8.64 32.86 35.47
C GLU A 141 -10.11 32.70 35.05
N LEU A 142 -10.39 32.23 33.82
CA LEU A 142 -11.75 32.00 33.32
C LEU A 142 -12.28 30.57 33.55
N MET A 143 -11.43 29.68 34.08
CA MET A 143 -11.75 28.28 34.38
C MET A 143 -11.72 27.95 35.89
N LEU A 144 -11.70 28.98 36.75
CA LEU A 144 -12.04 28.92 38.18
C LEU A 144 -13.26 29.82 38.44
#